data_AF-A0A364MX57-F1
#
_entry.id   AF-A0A364MX57-F1
#
_cell.length_a   1.000
_cell.length_b   1.000
_cell.length_c   1.000
_cell.angle_alpha   90.00
_cell.angle_beta   90.00
_cell.angle_gamma   90.00
#
_symmetry.space_group_name_H-M   'P 1'
#
loop_
_entity.id
_entity.type
_entity.pdbx_description
1 polymer ?
#
loop_
_entity_poly.entity_id
_entity_poly.type
_entity_poly.pdbx_seq_one_letter_code
_entity_poly.pdbx_strand_id
1 'polypeptide(L)'
;MGFFVSRSWRLPSIVWFLIIFELPFTVANLALFGIASPNLYRTILWRVGGEMGFNSDPSTIVYAYANYRPVDTPLVWSSFNTQYHLVIGVVCTFFWLIKVTLWLLKVLFPILSLPLHIALMCLWAYGIHVQTAPDTIDPSRANNGAPWYITKSCDIVEDKNIRGYCMQAKSSFAVSIIMLTIYASFVILSVYSLIPTATQKLAHAAKKAEKKAEKEKWASSPYDNEMTAEEQWQHMWELQQLPRTPGTVGGMKSPMTPRTLAFNHLGGEEAQHGGYYSNVPAGGTGWYGPPQHGAVTVSPVMEQDEYHVPHFPFEDEKLRAKEITRRRGGNTANSLEVLSQLLEHDKSPAKPTVPTNLHLIAVLPNEHSAATQFIYDSLPGVNISDASLFRADCEEAASSYIIQSEENRSRTIVSINKLAEMQASEFSRKVQKLAMMDSERDWHEVWFHFEGRIPEITRSCVEFLRKDFPRFKISVECEKPERTGMTEIVNYADVVFYSKLWAEKNGYGDARSFLEAQRDSARDGAILCCTWGSGGAVAMQKGGEEAWADVEAWKAQEGETTKVVDTIGAGDTFIAGMLFALNKHDEWPLQQKLEFSNKLAGRKVLQEGFVKLGAKMW
;
A
#
# COMPACT_ATOMS: atom_id res chain seq x y z
N MET A 1 25.62 -47.11 26.91
CA MET A 1 26.62 -46.02 26.87
C MET A 1 25.88 -44.71 26.66
N GLY A 2 25.96 -43.76 27.59
CA GLY A 2 25.32 -42.45 27.39
C GLY A 2 26.04 -41.63 26.32
N PHE A 3 25.28 -41.00 25.43
CA PHE A 3 25.79 -40.11 24.38
C PHE A 3 26.51 -38.91 25.03
N PHE A 4 27.83 -38.81 24.88
CA PHE A 4 28.63 -37.70 25.41
C PHE A 4 28.96 -36.72 24.28
N VAL A 5 28.43 -35.51 24.37
CA VAL A 5 28.74 -34.42 23.43
C VAL A 5 29.80 -33.50 24.05
N SER A 6 30.90 -33.28 23.33
CA SER A 6 31.96 -32.37 23.75
C SER A 6 31.44 -30.92 23.76
N ARG A 7 31.67 -30.20 24.88
CA ARG A 7 31.36 -28.76 25.00
C ARG A 7 32.52 -27.86 24.56
N SER A 8 33.71 -28.42 24.32
CA SER A 8 34.93 -27.68 23.97
C SER A 8 35.23 -27.75 22.47
N TRP A 9 35.68 -26.63 21.91
CA TRP A 9 36.24 -26.58 20.56
C TRP A 9 37.59 -27.30 20.50
N ARG A 10 37.79 -28.14 19.48
CA ARG A 10 39.07 -28.85 19.29
C ARG A 10 40.18 -27.93 18.77
N LEU A 11 39.83 -26.98 17.90
CA LEU A 11 40.76 -26.07 17.24
C LEU A 11 40.37 -24.61 17.54
N PRO A 12 40.49 -24.15 18.80
CA PRO A 12 39.99 -22.84 19.21
C PRO A 12 40.67 -21.67 18.47
N SER A 13 41.95 -21.81 18.10
CA SER A 13 42.66 -20.78 17.34
C SER A 13 42.08 -20.56 15.95
N ILE A 14 41.62 -21.63 15.28
CA ILE A 14 41.01 -21.54 13.94
C ILE A 14 39.61 -20.93 14.04
N VAL A 15 38.84 -21.29 15.06
CA VAL A 15 37.52 -20.71 15.31
C VAL A 15 37.63 -19.21 15.55
N TRP A 16 38.59 -18.77 16.36
CA TRP A 16 38.85 -17.36 16.60
C TRP A 16 39.28 -16.61 15.33
N PHE A 17 40.16 -17.22 14.52
CA PHE A 17 40.54 -16.67 13.23
C PHE A 17 39.33 -16.48 12.31
N LEU A 18 38.46 -17.48 12.17
CA LEU A 18 37.26 -17.38 11.32
C LEU A 18 36.28 -16.30 11.80
N ILE A 19 36.13 -16.12 13.12
CA ILE A 19 35.29 -15.05 13.69
C ILE A 19 35.84 -13.67 13.27
N ILE A 20 37.15 -13.45 13.38
CA ILE A 20 37.77 -12.18 12.97
C ILE A 20 37.69 -12.01 11.46
N PHE A 21 37.95 -13.07 10.70
CA PHE A 21 37.99 -13.06 9.25
C PHE A 21 36.62 -12.82 8.61
N GLU A 22 35.52 -13.17 9.27
CA GLU A 22 34.13 -12.92 8.83
C GLU A 22 33.75 -11.42 8.76
N LEU A 23 34.33 -10.59 9.64
CA LEU A 23 33.90 -9.19 9.80
C LEU A 23 34.15 -8.34 8.55
N PRO A 24 35.34 -8.33 7.93
CA PRO A 24 35.58 -7.53 6.72
C PRO A 24 34.63 -7.87 5.57
N PHE A 25 34.29 -9.15 5.40
CA PHE A 25 33.38 -9.59 4.33
C PHE A 25 31.91 -9.26 4.64
N THR A 26 31.52 -9.27 5.92
CA THR A 26 30.19 -8.81 6.34
C THR A 26 30.02 -7.31 6.08
N VAL A 27 31.05 -6.51 6.39
CA VAL A 27 31.08 -5.06 6.08
C VAL A 27 31.08 -4.82 4.57
N ALA A 28 31.90 -5.57 3.82
CA ALA A 28 31.94 -5.48 2.36
C ALA A 28 30.59 -5.82 1.73
N ASN A 29 29.90 -6.86 2.21
CA ASN A 29 28.55 -7.21 1.74
C ASN A 29 27.56 -6.05 1.96
N LEU A 30 27.50 -5.50 3.17
CA LEU A 30 26.62 -4.39 3.50
C LEU A 30 26.92 -3.14 2.65
N ALA A 31 28.19 -2.83 2.43
CA ALA A 31 28.59 -1.70 1.59
C ALA A 31 28.20 -1.93 0.12
N LEU A 32 28.56 -3.09 -0.45
CA LEU A 32 28.33 -3.40 -1.86
C LEU A 32 26.84 -3.46 -2.21
N PHE A 33 26.03 -4.14 -1.39
CA PHE A 33 24.58 -4.24 -1.61
C PHE A 33 23.81 -3.02 -1.09
N GLY A 34 24.35 -2.27 -0.13
CA GLY A 34 23.80 -0.99 0.32
C GLY A 34 23.90 0.08 -0.76
N ILE A 35 25.06 0.20 -1.41
CA ILE A 35 25.24 1.09 -2.57
C ILE A 35 24.38 0.62 -3.75
N ALA A 36 24.20 -0.69 -3.95
CA ALA A 36 23.37 -1.21 -5.03
C ALA A 36 21.86 -0.96 -4.85
N SER A 37 21.39 -0.74 -3.62
CA SER A 37 19.98 -0.57 -3.28
C SER A 37 19.49 0.87 -3.48
N PRO A 38 18.26 1.09 -3.99
CA PRO A 38 17.26 0.07 -4.36
C PRO A 38 17.48 -0.53 -5.76
N ASN A 39 18.18 0.19 -6.66
CA ASN A 39 18.40 -0.23 -8.05
C ASN A 39 19.52 0.59 -8.75
N LEU A 40 20.66 0.82 -8.10
CA LEU A 40 21.70 1.72 -8.66
C LEU A 40 22.18 1.27 -10.05
N TYR A 41 22.42 -0.04 -10.23
CA TYR A 41 22.98 -0.56 -11.48
C TYR A 41 22.38 -1.88 -11.95
N ARG A 42 21.42 -2.47 -11.23
CA ARG A 42 20.84 -3.78 -11.60
C ARG A 42 20.16 -3.72 -12.97
N THR A 43 19.31 -2.71 -13.18
CA THR A 43 18.61 -2.53 -14.48
C THR A 43 19.57 -2.07 -15.58
N ILE A 44 20.62 -1.32 -15.24
CA ILE A 44 21.65 -0.90 -16.20
C ILE A 44 22.42 -2.11 -16.72
N LEU A 45 22.91 -2.98 -15.83
CA LEU A 45 23.62 -4.20 -16.22
C LEU A 45 22.71 -5.17 -16.98
N TRP A 46 21.41 -5.21 -16.65
CA TRP A 46 20.43 -5.99 -17.40
C TRP A 46 20.28 -5.49 -18.84
N ARG A 47 20.05 -4.18 -19.03
CA ARG A 47 19.94 -3.53 -20.35
C ARG A 47 21.21 -3.73 -21.18
N VAL A 48 22.38 -3.43 -20.62
CA VAL A 48 23.66 -3.53 -21.32
C VAL A 48 23.93 -4.97 -21.78
N GLY A 49 23.61 -5.96 -20.96
CA GLY A 49 23.69 -7.35 -21.36
C GLY A 49 22.66 -7.75 -22.42
N GLY A 50 21.46 -7.13 -22.43
CA GLY A 50 20.43 -7.30 -23.45
C GLY A 50 20.80 -6.72 -24.81
N GLU A 51 21.43 -5.54 -24.83
CA GLU A 51 21.99 -4.88 -26.01
C GLU A 51 23.12 -5.71 -26.64
N MET A 52 23.97 -6.33 -25.81
CA MET A 52 25.03 -7.24 -26.26
C MET A 52 24.53 -8.67 -26.59
N GLY A 53 23.25 -8.96 -26.37
CA GLY A 53 22.66 -10.27 -26.65
C GLY A 53 23.06 -11.39 -25.68
N PHE A 54 23.54 -11.06 -24.48
CA PHE A 54 23.94 -12.03 -23.46
C PHE A 54 22.80 -12.46 -22.52
N ASN A 55 21.69 -11.73 -22.49
CA ASN A 55 20.52 -12.01 -21.69
C ASN A 55 19.29 -11.31 -22.30
N SER A 56 18.11 -11.50 -21.70
CA SER A 56 16.89 -10.84 -22.16
C SER A 56 17.00 -9.32 -21.98
N ASP A 57 16.31 -8.55 -22.81
CA ASP A 57 16.24 -7.10 -22.64
C ASP A 57 15.13 -6.73 -21.63
N PRO A 58 15.34 -5.75 -20.72
CA PRO A 58 14.30 -5.28 -19.80
C PRO A 58 13.00 -4.86 -20.50
N SER A 59 13.07 -4.34 -21.72
CA SER A 59 11.91 -3.97 -22.53
C SER A 59 11.01 -5.16 -22.87
N THR A 60 11.52 -6.40 -22.84
CA THR A 60 10.74 -7.62 -23.09
C THR A 60 9.58 -7.74 -22.10
N ILE A 61 9.81 -7.33 -20.85
CA ILE A 61 8.79 -7.36 -19.79
C ILE A 61 7.78 -6.24 -19.97
N VAL A 62 8.25 -5.04 -20.32
CA VAL A 62 7.37 -3.91 -20.65
C VAL A 62 6.46 -4.27 -21.84
N TYR A 63 7.03 -4.89 -22.87
CA TYR A 63 6.30 -5.39 -24.03
C TYR A 63 5.31 -6.50 -23.64
N ALA A 64 5.70 -7.43 -22.77
CA ALA A 64 4.81 -8.48 -22.29
C ALA A 64 3.62 -7.91 -21.51
N TYR A 65 3.85 -6.98 -20.57
CA TYR A 65 2.78 -6.31 -19.82
C TYR A 65 1.88 -5.46 -20.73
N ALA A 66 2.46 -4.75 -21.70
CA ALA A 66 1.69 -3.98 -22.68
C ALA A 66 0.79 -4.87 -23.56
N ASN A 67 1.17 -6.13 -23.77
CA ASN A 67 0.39 -7.12 -24.52
C ASN A 67 -0.42 -8.07 -23.61
N TYR A 68 -0.65 -7.70 -22.34
CA TYR A 68 -1.40 -8.50 -21.36
C TYR A 68 -0.87 -9.93 -21.18
N ARG A 69 0.43 -10.16 -21.37
CA ARG A 69 1.09 -11.44 -21.10
C ARG A 69 1.69 -11.41 -19.70
N PRO A 70 1.28 -12.32 -18.78
CA PRO A 70 1.90 -12.39 -17.47
C PRO A 70 3.33 -12.90 -17.63
N VAL A 71 4.32 -12.04 -17.36
CA VAL A 71 5.74 -12.38 -17.38
C VAL A 71 6.37 -11.85 -16.11
N ASP A 72 6.95 -12.75 -15.33
CA ASP A 72 7.67 -12.40 -14.11
C ASP A 72 9.11 -12.03 -14.43
N THR A 73 9.67 -11.04 -13.72
CA THR A 73 11.09 -10.67 -13.86
C THR A 73 11.99 -11.85 -13.46
N PRO A 74 13.11 -12.11 -14.15
CA PRO A 74 14.04 -13.17 -13.78
C PRO A 74 14.61 -12.90 -12.39
N LEU A 75 14.77 -13.96 -11.60
CA LEU A 75 15.19 -13.88 -10.20
C LEU A 75 16.50 -13.08 -10.01
N VAL A 76 17.44 -13.20 -10.94
CA VAL A 76 18.73 -12.50 -10.92
C VAL A 76 18.60 -10.97 -11.08
N TRP A 77 17.60 -10.52 -11.85
CA TRP A 77 17.33 -9.11 -12.15
C TRP A 77 16.23 -8.50 -11.28
N SER A 78 15.60 -9.30 -10.42
CA SER A 78 14.59 -8.86 -9.46
C SER A 78 15.17 -8.01 -8.33
N SER A 79 14.36 -7.12 -7.77
CA SER A 79 14.69 -6.38 -6.53
C SER A 79 14.95 -7.31 -5.35
N PHE A 80 14.38 -8.52 -5.39
CA PHE A 80 14.59 -9.57 -4.40
C PHE A 80 16.09 -9.87 -4.20
N ASN A 81 16.89 -9.91 -5.28
CA ASN A 81 18.32 -10.22 -5.19
C ASN A 81 19.06 -9.22 -4.28
N THR A 82 18.88 -7.92 -4.51
CA THR A 82 19.54 -6.87 -3.72
C THR A 82 19.02 -6.82 -2.28
N GLN A 83 17.71 -6.94 -2.09
CA GLN A 83 17.09 -6.93 -0.76
C GLN A 83 17.49 -8.15 0.09
N TYR A 84 17.51 -9.33 -0.51
CA TYR A 84 17.89 -10.58 0.16
C TYR A 84 19.32 -10.50 0.73
N HIS A 85 20.29 -10.04 -0.06
CA HIS A 85 21.68 -9.93 0.39
C HIS A 85 21.92 -8.80 1.40
N LEU A 86 21.14 -7.72 1.34
CA LEU A 86 21.11 -6.69 2.38
C LEU A 86 20.63 -7.27 3.72
N VAL A 87 19.48 -7.96 3.71
CA VAL A 87 18.90 -8.57 4.90
C VAL A 87 19.85 -9.61 5.49
N ILE A 88 20.43 -10.48 4.67
CA ILE A 88 21.45 -11.43 5.13
C ILE A 88 22.65 -10.72 5.73
N GLY A 89 23.14 -9.63 5.13
CA GLY A 89 24.25 -8.87 5.68
C GLY A 89 23.97 -8.33 7.08
N VAL A 90 22.76 -7.81 7.30
CA VAL A 90 22.32 -7.32 8.61
C VAL A 90 22.22 -8.48 9.60
N VAL A 91 21.58 -9.58 9.21
CA VAL A 91 21.48 -10.80 10.04
C VAL A 91 22.88 -11.30 10.43
N CYS A 92 23.80 -11.41 9.48
CA CYS A 92 25.18 -11.84 9.73
C CYS A 92 25.90 -10.89 10.70
N THR A 93 25.64 -9.58 10.63
CA THR A 93 26.22 -8.60 11.56
C THR A 93 25.76 -8.85 13.00
N PHE A 94 24.45 -9.07 13.22
CA PHE A 94 23.92 -9.42 14.54
C PHE A 94 24.47 -10.76 15.04
N PHE A 95 24.50 -11.78 14.18
CA PHE A 95 25.06 -13.08 14.52
C PHE A 95 26.55 -12.99 14.87
N TRP A 96 27.31 -12.15 14.17
CA TRP A 96 28.71 -11.91 14.47
C TRP A 96 28.91 -11.28 15.86
N LEU A 97 28.13 -10.25 16.21
CA LEU A 97 28.17 -9.63 17.54
C LEU A 97 27.84 -10.64 18.66
N ILE A 98 26.80 -11.45 18.46
CA ILE A 98 26.43 -12.52 19.40
C ILE A 98 27.55 -13.57 19.49
N LYS A 99 28.14 -13.95 18.37
CA LYS A 99 29.21 -14.95 18.32
C LYS A 99 30.47 -14.48 19.05
N VAL A 100 30.88 -13.22 18.86
CA VAL A 100 32.03 -12.62 19.57
C VAL A 100 31.78 -12.58 21.07
N THR A 101 30.59 -12.14 21.51
CA THR A 101 30.24 -12.09 22.94
C THR A 101 30.20 -13.49 23.56
N LEU A 102 29.57 -14.47 22.90
CA LEU A 102 29.54 -15.87 23.35
C LEU A 102 30.93 -16.50 23.40
N TRP A 103 31.83 -16.12 22.48
CA TRP A 103 33.23 -16.57 22.50
C TRP A 103 34.01 -16.01 23.69
N LEU A 104 33.87 -14.71 23.96
CA LEU A 104 34.52 -14.04 25.10
C LEU A 104 34.03 -14.61 26.44
N LEU A 105 32.74 -14.91 26.55
CA LEU A 105 32.13 -15.53 27.73
C LEU A 105 32.43 -17.04 27.85
N LYS A 106 33.11 -17.65 26.86
CA LYS A 106 33.38 -19.11 26.79
C LYS A 106 32.10 -19.98 26.79
N VAL A 107 30.99 -19.43 26.31
CA VAL A 107 29.67 -20.10 26.22
C VAL A 107 29.33 -20.53 24.79
N LEU A 108 30.14 -20.16 23.79
CA LEU A 108 29.96 -20.64 22.42
C LEU A 108 30.27 -22.15 22.34
N PHE A 109 29.27 -23.01 22.56
CA PHE A 109 29.44 -24.46 22.47
C PHE A 109 29.22 -24.94 21.03
N PRO A 110 29.99 -25.94 20.54
CA PRO A 110 29.80 -26.50 19.19
C PRO A 110 28.37 -26.97 18.91
N ILE A 111 27.67 -27.48 19.93
CA ILE A 111 26.28 -27.97 19.80
C ILE A 111 25.27 -26.85 19.53
N LEU A 112 25.48 -25.67 20.11
CA LEU A 112 24.63 -24.50 19.87
C LEU A 112 25.04 -23.80 18.56
N SER A 113 26.34 -23.82 18.26
CA SER A 113 26.90 -23.23 17.06
C SER A 113 26.44 -23.94 15.79
N LEU A 114 26.35 -25.27 15.80
CA LEU A 114 26.05 -26.06 14.60
C LEU A 114 24.74 -25.67 13.88
N PRO A 115 23.54 -25.68 14.51
CA PRO A 115 22.30 -25.36 13.82
C PRO A 115 22.27 -23.92 13.28
N LEU A 116 22.87 -22.98 14.01
CA LEU A 116 22.94 -21.58 13.60
C LEU A 116 23.82 -21.38 12.35
N HIS A 117 24.98 -22.04 12.29
CA HIS A 117 25.87 -21.94 11.14
C HIS A 117 25.34 -22.73 9.94
N ILE A 118 24.60 -23.83 10.14
CA ILE A 118 23.88 -24.53 9.06
C ILE A 118 22.83 -23.59 8.44
N ALA A 119 22.03 -22.90 9.27
CA ALA A 119 21.03 -21.96 8.76
C ALA A 119 21.67 -20.84 7.92
N LEU A 120 22.75 -20.22 8.42
CA LEU A 120 23.46 -19.18 7.68
C LEU A 120 24.13 -19.71 6.40
N MET A 121 24.71 -20.92 6.44
CA MET A 121 25.26 -21.57 5.24
C MET A 121 24.20 -21.78 4.16
N CYS A 122 23.01 -22.27 4.54
CA CYS A 122 21.88 -22.44 3.61
C CYS A 122 21.42 -21.11 3.02
N LEU A 123 21.35 -20.04 3.82
CA LEU A 123 20.98 -18.71 3.35
C LEU A 123 21.97 -18.17 2.32
N TRP A 124 23.27 -18.34 2.54
CA TRP A 124 24.31 -17.94 1.58
C TRP A 124 24.32 -18.81 0.32
N ALA A 125 24.07 -20.12 0.44
CA ALA A 125 23.94 -21.01 -0.70
C ALA A 125 22.75 -20.61 -1.59
N TYR A 126 21.61 -20.28 -1.00
CA TYR A 126 20.45 -19.76 -1.74
C TYR A 126 20.73 -18.37 -2.34
N GLY A 127 21.49 -17.51 -1.65
CA GLY A 127 21.92 -16.22 -2.21
C GLY A 127 22.77 -16.37 -3.48
N ILE A 128 23.68 -17.34 -3.51
CA ILE A 128 24.46 -17.67 -4.71
C ILE A 128 23.56 -18.21 -5.83
N HIS A 129 22.58 -19.05 -5.49
CA HIS A 129 21.57 -19.51 -6.45
C HIS A 129 20.80 -18.33 -7.07
N VAL A 130 20.38 -17.35 -6.27
CA VAL A 130 19.72 -16.12 -6.74
C VAL A 130 20.61 -15.31 -7.68
N GLN A 131 21.90 -15.14 -7.35
CA GLN A 131 22.85 -14.39 -8.19
C GLN A 131 23.24 -15.10 -9.48
N THR A 132 23.09 -16.43 -9.53
CA THR A 132 23.41 -17.27 -10.70
C THR A 132 22.17 -17.80 -11.41
N ALA A 133 20.99 -17.29 -11.05
CA ALA A 133 19.72 -17.74 -11.61
C ALA A 133 19.67 -17.46 -13.13
N PRO A 134 19.07 -18.36 -13.92
CA PRO A 134 18.98 -18.21 -15.37
C PRO A 134 17.99 -17.10 -15.75
N ASP A 135 18.18 -16.57 -16.95
CA ASP A 135 17.30 -15.59 -17.59
C ASP A 135 16.84 -16.13 -18.94
N THR A 136 15.60 -16.64 -18.98
CA THR A 136 15.02 -17.35 -20.14
C THR A 136 13.75 -16.70 -20.68
N ILE A 137 13.49 -15.43 -20.31
CA ILE A 137 12.26 -14.72 -20.70
C ILE A 137 12.16 -14.50 -22.21
N ASP A 138 13.29 -14.21 -22.85
CA ASP A 138 13.36 -14.00 -24.30
C ASP A 138 13.96 -15.25 -24.96
N PRO A 139 13.17 -16.04 -25.72
CA PRO A 139 13.67 -17.23 -26.42
C PRO A 139 14.80 -16.94 -27.42
N SER A 140 14.89 -15.70 -27.93
CA SER A 140 15.94 -15.29 -28.87
C SER A 140 17.25 -14.92 -28.17
N ARG A 141 17.21 -14.62 -26.87
CA ARG A 141 18.36 -14.17 -26.04
C ARG A 141 18.38 -14.87 -24.69
N ALA A 142 18.14 -16.18 -24.69
CA ALA A 142 18.09 -16.97 -23.47
C ALA A 142 19.48 -17.22 -22.87
N ASN A 143 19.63 -16.97 -21.57
CA ASN A 143 20.79 -17.32 -20.77
C ASN A 143 20.42 -18.37 -19.72
N ASN A 144 20.91 -19.59 -19.91
CA ASN A 144 20.67 -20.71 -19.01
C ASN A 144 21.64 -20.77 -17.81
N GLY A 145 22.58 -19.83 -17.72
CA GLY A 145 23.61 -19.79 -16.68
C GLY A 145 23.68 -18.46 -15.96
N ALA A 146 24.82 -18.22 -15.31
CA ALA A 146 25.06 -16.99 -14.57
C ALA A 146 25.03 -15.75 -15.49
N PRO A 147 24.64 -14.57 -14.97
CA PRO A 147 24.59 -13.33 -15.72
C PRO A 147 25.98 -12.94 -16.27
N TRP A 148 25.98 -12.15 -17.35
CA TRP A 148 27.20 -11.84 -18.11
C TRP A 148 28.30 -11.16 -17.29
N TYR A 149 27.95 -10.33 -16.31
CA TYR A 149 28.93 -9.63 -15.47
C TYR A 149 29.73 -10.59 -14.56
N ILE A 150 29.24 -11.82 -14.37
CA ILE A 150 29.98 -12.90 -13.69
C ILE A 150 30.83 -13.68 -14.69
N THR A 151 30.25 -14.06 -15.83
CA THR A 151 30.87 -14.99 -16.80
C THR A 151 31.88 -14.33 -17.75
N LYS A 152 31.80 -13.01 -17.94
CA LYS A 152 32.65 -12.25 -18.86
C LYS A 152 33.56 -11.25 -18.13
N SER A 153 34.50 -10.66 -18.89
CA SER A 153 35.29 -9.53 -18.39
C SER A 153 34.44 -8.25 -18.43
N CYS A 154 34.58 -7.40 -17.41
CA CYS A 154 33.96 -6.08 -17.39
C CYS A 154 34.62 -5.10 -18.39
N ASP A 155 35.73 -5.47 -19.01
CA ASP A 155 36.43 -4.66 -20.03
C ASP A 155 35.71 -4.62 -21.37
N ILE A 156 34.66 -5.44 -21.54
CA ILE A 156 33.81 -5.44 -22.75
C ILE A 156 32.96 -4.15 -22.82
N VAL A 157 32.79 -3.46 -21.69
CA VAL A 157 32.04 -2.20 -21.63
C VAL A 157 33.01 -1.02 -21.71
N GLU A 158 32.83 -0.18 -22.74
CA GLU A 158 33.66 1.02 -22.96
C GLU A 158 33.41 2.11 -21.92
N ASP A 159 32.16 2.24 -21.44
CA ASP A 159 31.79 3.22 -20.42
C ASP A 159 32.45 2.91 -19.07
N LYS A 160 33.24 3.86 -18.57
CA LYS A 160 33.98 3.75 -17.31
C LYS A 160 33.07 3.57 -16.09
N ASN A 161 31.90 4.19 -16.07
CA ASN A 161 30.95 4.10 -14.96
C ASN A 161 30.27 2.73 -14.95
N ILE A 162 29.82 2.25 -16.11
CA ILE A 162 29.18 0.92 -16.24
C ILE A 162 30.18 -0.20 -15.96
N ARG A 163 31.43 -0.04 -16.40
CA ARG A 163 32.54 -0.94 -16.02
C ARG A 163 32.74 -0.98 -14.51
N GLY A 164 32.67 0.18 -13.84
CA GLY A 164 32.67 0.28 -12.38
C GLY A 164 31.55 -0.54 -11.73
N TYR A 165 30.32 -0.41 -12.23
CA TYR A 165 29.18 -1.19 -11.75
C TYR A 165 29.31 -2.69 -11.99
N CYS A 166 29.82 -3.10 -13.15
CA CYS A 166 30.11 -4.49 -13.44
C CYS A 166 31.13 -5.07 -12.44
N MET A 167 32.21 -4.33 -12.16
CA MET A 167 33.22 -4.74 -11.18
C MET A 167 32.65 -4.82 -9.76
N GLN A 168 31.74 -3.91 -9.40
CA GLN A 168 31.05 -3.93 -8.11
C GLN A 168 30.14 -5.16 -7.97
N ALA A 169 29.34 -5.47 -8.99
CA ALA A 169 28.48 -6.65 -9.02
C ALA A 169 29.28 -7.97 -9.00
N LYS A 170 30.43 -7.99 -9.67
CA LYS A 170 31.35 -9.13 -9.62
C LYS A 170 32.00 -9.30 -8.24
N SER A 171 32.31 -8.19 -7.59
CA SER A 171 32.87 -8.18 -6.23
C SER A 171 31.83 -8.68 -5.21
N SER A 172 30.56 -8.32 -5.35
CA SER A 172 29.51 -8.80 -4.44
C SER A 172 29.26 -10.31 -4.56
N PHE A 173 29.39 -10.87 -5.77
CA PHE A 173 29.39 -12.33 -5.96
C PHE A 173 30.59 -13.00 -5.31
N ALA A 174 31.80 -12.44 -5.46
CA ALA A 174 32.99 -12.97 -4.80
C ALA A 174 32.86 -12.98 -3.27
N VAL A 175 32.32 -11.91 -2.68
CA VAL A 175 32.03 -11.84 -1.24
C VAL A 175 31.05 -12.95 -0.82
N SER A 176 30.03 -13.22 -1.63
CA SER A 176 29.03 -14.27 -1.34
C SER A 176 29.63 -15.67 -1.31
N ILE A 177 30.56 -15.98 -2.22
CA ILE A 177 31.30 -17.25 -2.23
C ILE A 177 32.19 -17.38 -0.99
N ILE A 178 32.90 -16.30 -0.63
CA ILE A 178 33.77 -16.29 0.55
C ILE A 178 32.94 -16.51 1.81
N MET A 179 31.80 -15.82 1.95
CA MET A 179 30.91 -15.99 3.09
C MET A 179 30.37 -17.42 3.18
N LEU A 180 29.93 -18.02 2.07
CA LEU A 180 29.53 -19.44 2.06
C LEU A 180 30.66 -20.35 2.53
N THR A 181 31.89 -20.10 2.07
CA THR A 181 33.08 -20.90 2.44
C THR A 181 33.41 -20.78 3.93
N ILE A 182 33.28 -19.57 4.49
CA ILE A 182 33.47 -19.33 5.94
C ILE A 182 32.43 -20.11 6.74
N TYR A 183 31.14 -20.04 6.39
CA TYR A 183 30.10 -20.77 7.12
C TYR A 183 30.20 -22.29 6.95
N ALA A 184 30.55 -22.78 5.76
CA ALA A 184 30.84 -24.19 5.54
C ALA A 184 32.00 -24.67 6.43
N SER A 185 33.06 -23.87 6.55
CA SER A 185 34.19 -24.16 7.45
C SER A 185 33.75 -24.21 8.92
N PHE A 186 32.88 -23.30 9.36
CA PHE A 186 32.29 -23.34 10.70
C PHE A 186 31.45 -24.60 10.95
N VAL A 187 30.66 -25.05 9.97
CA VAL A 187 29.87 -26.29 10.07
C VAL A 187 30.80 -27.49 10.20
N ILE A 188 31.83 -27.61 9.35
CA ILE A 188 32.80 -28.70 9.40
C ILE A 188 33.53 -28.72 10.76
N LEU A 189 34.00 -27.57 11.24
CA LEU A 189 34.67 -27.45 12.54
C LEU A 189 33.75 -27.75 13.72
N SER A 190 32.47 -27.39 13.62
CA SER A 190 31.46 -27.70 14.64
C SER A 190 31.22 -29.21 14.71
N VAL A 191 30.99 -29.88 13.57
CA VAL A 191 30.84 -31.34 13.50
C VAL A 191 32.10 -32.04 14.01
N TYR A 192 33.29 -31.61 13.55
CA TYR A 192 34.55 -32.17 14.00
C TYR A 192 34.76 -32.03 15.53
N SER A 193 34.35 -30.89 16.10
CA SER A 193 34.46 -30.63 17.54
C SER A 193 33.41 -31.36 18.39
N LEU A 194 32.28 -31.75 17.79
CA LEU A 194 31.23 -32.54 18.46
C LEU A 194 31.64 -34.00 18.66
N ILE A 195 32.47 -34.55 17.77
CA ILE A 195 33.01 -35.91 17.92
C ILE A 195 33.93 -35.93 19.16
N PRO A 196 33.67 -36.75 20.19
CA PRO A 196 34.49 -36.77 21.40
C PRO A 196 35.80 -37.56 21.20
N THR A 197 36.94 -37.02 21.64
CA THR A 197 38.24 -37.75 21.64
C THR A 197 38.30 -38.81 22.73
N ALA A 198 39.22 -39.78 22.61
CA ALA A 198 39.44 -40.80 23.64
C ALA A 198 39.80 -40.16 25.01
N THR A 199 40.62 -39.11 25.00
CA THR A 199 41.00 -38.36 26.20
C THR A 199 39.83 -37.63 26.85
N GLN A 200 38.94 -37.01 26.06
CA GLN A 200 37.73 -36.36 26.56
C GLN A 200 36.71 -37.36 27.12
N LYS A 201 36.58 -38.54 26.51
CA LYS A 201 35.75 -39.63 27.02
C LYS A 201 36.26 -40.14 28.38
N LEU A 202 37.57 -40.28 28.54
CA LEU A 202 38.20 -40.67 29.81
C LEU A 202 38.01 -39.60 30.89
N ALA A 203 38.24 -38.32 30.57
CA ALA A 203 38.01 -37.21 31.50
C ALA A 203 36.54 -37.09 31.94
N HIS A 204 35.59 -37.32 31.02
CA HIS A 204 34.16 -37.36 31.34
C HIS A 204 33.79 -38.58 32.19
N ALA A 205 34.36 -39.75 31.91
CA ALA A 205 34.15 -40.95 32.73
C ALA A 205 34.68 -40.73 34.16
N ALA A 206 35.86 -40.12 34.31
CA ALA A 206 36.45 -39.75 35.60
C ALA A 206 35.55 -38.76 36.36
N LYS A 207 35.09 -37.68 35.71
CA LYS A 207 34.19 -36.69 36.34
C LYS A 207 32.82 -37.28 36.71
N LYS A 208 32.31 -38.22 35.91
CA LYS A 208 31.06 -38.94 36.22
C LYS A 208 31.26 -39.89 37.40
N ALA A 209 32.41 -40.56 37.49
CA ALA A 209 32.77 -41.38 38.63
C ALA A 209 32.95 -40.54 39.90
N GLU A 210 33.61 -39.39 39.81
CA GLU A 210 33.77 -38.43 40.91
C GLU A 210 32.41 -37.92 41.40
N LYS A 211 31.53 -37.45 40.50
CA LYS A 211 30.17 -37.03 40.89
C LYS A 211 29.34 -38.16 41.50
N LYS A 212 29.52 -39.39 41.01
CA LYS A 212 28.86 -40.56 41.58
C LYS A 212 29.39 -40.84 42.99
N ALA A 213 30.70 -40.77 43.18
CA ALA A 213 31.36 -40.91 44.48
C ALA A 213 30.99 -39.78 45.45
N GLU A 214 30.88 -38.53 44.99
CA GLU A 214 30.36 -37.41 45.79
C GLU A 214 28.91 -37.65 46.20
N LYS A 215 28.05 -38.09 45.26
CA LYS A 215 26.65 -38.38 45.55
C LYS A 215 26.51 -39.55 46.52
N GLU A 216 27.33 -40.58 46.40
CA GLU A 216 27.40 -41.71 47.35
C GLU A 216 27.92 -41.25 48.71
N LYS A 217 28.94 -40.39 48.76
CA LYS A 217 29.47 -39.80 50.00
C LYS A 217 28.44 -38.91 50.70
N TRP A 218 27.68 -38.13 49.94
CA TRP A 218 26.56 -37.32 50.44
C TRP A 218 25.40 -38.21 50.92
N ALA A 219 25.06 -39.28 50.19
CA ALA A 219 24.06 -40.25 50.61
C ALA A 219 24.48 -41.07 51.83
N SER A 220 25.79 -41.22 52.10
CA SER A 220 26.34 -41.86 53.30
C SER A 220 26.59 -40.90 54.47
N SER A 221 26.25 -39.60 54.33
CA SER A 221 26.40 -38.63 55.40
C SER A 221 25.43 -38.94 56.56
N PRO A 222 25.91 -39.15 57.80
CA PRO A 222 25.04 -39.48 58.93
C PRO A 222 24.15 -38.33 59.43
N TYR A 223 24.19 -37.16 58.78
CA TYR A 223 23.51 -35.94 59.25
C TYR A 223 22.19 -35.61 58.54
N ASP A 224 21.74 -36.40 57.56
CA ASP A 224 20.55 -36.07 56.73
C ASP A 224 19.38 -37.07 56.83
N ASN A 225 19.45 -38.08 57.71
CA ASN A 225 18.38 -39.08 57.85
C ASN A 225 17.38 -38.83 58.99
N GLU A 226 17.48 -37.71 59.72
CA GLU A 226 16.58 -37.40 60.85
C GLU A 226 15.97 -35.98 60.84
N MET A 227 16.21 -35.16 59.81
CA MET A 227 15.57 -33.84 59.68
C MET A 227 14.46 -33.88 58.63
N THR A 228 13.31 -33.30 58.95
CA THR A 228 12.21 -33.10 58.01
C THR A 228 12.59 -32.07 56.92
N ALA A 229 11.93 -32.11 55.76
CA ALA A 229 12.27 -31.25 54.62
C ALA A 229 12.20 -29.75 54.96
N GLU A 230 11.28 -29.39 55.85
CA GLU A 230 11.13 -28.03 56.40
C GLU A 230 12.31 -27.64 57.29
N GLU A 231 12.79 -28.54 58.16
CA GLU A 231 13.94 -28.31 59.03
C GLU A 231 15.25 -28.19 58.23
N GLN A 232 15.42 -28.99 57.17
CA GLN A 232 16.55 -28.87 56.24
C GLN A 232 16.53 -27.51 55.52
N TRP A 233 15.35 -27.03 55.11
CA TRP A 233 15.21 -25.73 54.49
C TRP A 233 15.53 -24.59 55.46
N GLN A 234 15.03 -24.66 56.69
CA GLN A 234 15.30 -23.66 57.74
C GLN A 234 16.77 -23.64 58.15
N HIS A 235 17.40 -24.79 58.35
CA HIS A 235 18.82 -24.89 58.69
C HIS A 235 19.73 -24.39 57.57
N MET A 236 19.40 -24.64 56.29
CA MET A 236 20.10 -24.03 55.15
C MET A 236 19.90 -22.51 55.08
N TRP A 237 18.70 -22.03 55.44
CA TRP A 237 18.37 -20.61 55.46
C TRP A 237 19.15 -19.87 56.55
N GLU A 238 19.28 -20.47 57.74
CA GLU A 238 20.12 -19.96 58.84
C GLU A 238 21.63 -20.00 58.49
N LEU A 239 22.10 -21.06 57.82
CA LEU A 239 23.48 -21.17 57.32
C LEU A 239 23.82 -20.16 56.21
N GLN A 240 22.82 -19.63 55.50
CA GLN A 240 22.99 -18.55 54.52
C GLN A 240 23.13 -17.16 55.17
N GLN A 241 22.74 -17.02 56.44
CA GLN A 241 22.85 -15.75 57.19
C GLN A 241 24.17 -15.63 57.97
N LEU A 242 24.89 -16.73 58.13
CA LEU A 242 26.25 -16.71 58.65
C LEU A 242 27.21 -16.20 57.55
N PRO A 243 27.99 -15.13 57.81
CA PRO A 243 28.97 -14.67 56.83
C PRO A 243 30.00 -15.78 56.60
N ARG A 244 30.13 -16.24 55.35
CA ARG A 244 31.16 -17.20 54.94
C ARG A 244 32.54 -16.51 54.89
N THR A 245 33.15 -16.23 56.04
CA THR A 245 34.62 -16.19 56.24
C THR A 245 35.00 -15.71 57.65
N PRO A 246 36.03 -16.29 58.29
CA PRO A 246 36.71 -15.71 59.45
C PRO A 246 37.47 -14.44 59.04
N GLY A 247 37.35 -13.36 59.82
CA GLY A 247 37.77 -12.03 59.42
C GLY A 247 39.27 -11.75 59.33
N THR A 248 39.61 -10.68 58.62
CA THR A 248 40.53 -9.62 59.06
C THR A 248 40.32 -8.33 58.24
N VAL A 249 40.05 -7.24 58.96
CA VAL A 249 40.22 -5.80 58.68
C VAL A 249 39.60 -5.11 57.44
N GLY A 250 38.59 -4.27 57.70
CA GLY A 250 38.54 -2.91 57.15
C GLY A 250 37.37 -2.55 56.23
N GLY A 251 36.44 -1.72 56.72
CA GLY A 251 35.78 -0.71 55.88
C GLY A 251 34.42 -1.06 55.27
N MET A 252 33.39 -1.05 56.13
CA MET A 252 32.05 -0.48 55.91
C MET A 252 31.76 0.10 54.50
N LYS A 253 30.89 -0.59 53.72
CA LYS A 253 29.78 -0.05 52.90
C LYS A 253 29.32 -1.08 51.87
N SER A 254 28.11 -1.60 52.06
CA SER A 254 27.28 -2.08 50.97
C SER A 254 25.94 -1.35 51.09
N PRO A 255 25.41 -0.78 50.00
CA PRO A 255 23.97 -0.67 49.88
C PRO A 255 23.48 -1.37 48.63
N MET A 256 22.64 -2.37 48.89
CA MET A 256 21.67 -2.95 47.98
C MET A 256 20.63 -1.90 47.58
N THR A 257 20.20 -1.94 46.32
CA THR A 257 19.08 -1.22 45.72
C THR A 257 17.73 -1.56 46.34
N PRO A 258 16.74 -0.66 46.33
CA PRO A 258 15.34 -1.07 46.40
C PRO A 258 14.55 -0.67 45.14
N ARG A 259 13.74 -1.63 44.66
CA ARG A 259 12.72 -1.46 43.63
C ARG A 259 11.34 -1.46 44.32
N THR A 260 10.49 -0.52 43.90
CA THR A 260 9.00 -0.51 43.97
C THR A 260 8.27 -0.51 45.31
N LEU A 261 7.48 0.57 45.52
CA LEU A 261 6.14 0.72 46.13
C LEU A 261 5.92 2.27 46.20
N ALA A 262 4.78 2.92 45.94
CA ALA A 262 3.46 2.57 45.45
C ALA A 262 2.76 3.88 45.04
N PHE A 263 1.77 3.78 44.16
CA PHE A 263 0.79 4.81 43.81
C PHE A 263 -0.17 5.11 44.98
N ASN A 264 -0.76 6.30 44.92
CA ASN A 264 -1.86 6.89 45.70
C ASN A 264 -1.45 7.80 46.86
N HIS A 265 -1.64 9.10 46.66
CA HIS A 265 -2.55 9.91 47.48
C HIS A 265 -2.77 11.29 46.79
N LEU A 266 -4.06 11.53 46.42
CA LEU A 266 -4.80 12.81 46.46
C LEU A 266 -4.35 13.93 45.50
N GLY A 267 -5.17 14.54 44.63
CA GLY A 267 -6.64 14.59 44.49
C GLY A 267 -7.09 16.05 44.33
N GLY A 268 -7.94 16.33 43.32
CA GLY A 268 -8.86 17.47 43.06
C GLY A 268 -8.44 18.92 43.39
N GLU A 269 -9.00 20.00 42.84
CA GLU A 269 -10.18 20.29 42.02
C GLU A 269 -10.00 21.67 41.33
N GLU A 270 -10.82 21.87 40.30
CA GLU A 270 -11.31 23.05 39.56
C GLU A 270 -11.09 24.49 40.10
N ALA A 271 -10.88 25.46 39.18
CA ALA A 271 -11.94 26.39 38.73
C ALA A 271 -11.42 27.59 37.88
N GLN A 272 -12.03 27.72 36.69
CA GLN A 272 -12.58 28.93 36.04
C GLN A 272 -11.76 30.15 35.57
N HIS A 273 -12.09 30.50 34.31
CA HIS A 273 -12.45 31.81 33.74
C HIS A 273 -11.45 32.61 32.88
N GLY A 274 -11.94 32.99 31.69
CA GLY A 274 -11.51 34.19 30.96
C GLY A 274 -11.50 34.05 29.44
N GLY A 275 -12.65 34.25 28.77
CA GLY A 275 -12.72 34.41 27.31
C GLY A 275 -12.41 35.85 26.86
N TYR A 276 -12.15 36.06 25.56
CA TYR A 276 -12.39 37.33 24.87
C TYR A 276 -12.63 37.12 23.36
N TYR A 277 -13.54 37.94 22.85
CA TYR A 277 -14.17 37.92 21.53
C TYR A 277 -13.32 38.53 20.40
N SER A 278 -13.71 38.07 19.20
CA SER A 278 -13.57 38.54 17.81
C SER A 278 -13.48 40.04 17.51
N ASN A 279 -12.95 40.34 16.30
CA ASN A 279 -13.40 41.32 15.28
C ASN A 279 -12.49 41.12 14.03
N VAL A 280 -12.85 41.20 12.74
CA VAL A 280 -13.64 42.12 11.87
C VAL A 280 -13.81 41.43 10.46
N PRO A 281 -14.43 42.01 9.40
CA PRO A 281 -15.84 42.22 9.06
C PRO A 281 -16.35 41.43 7.81
N ALA A 282 -17.66 41.58 7.56
CA ALA A 282 -18.45 41.09 6.42
C ALA A 282 -18.17 41.78 5.07
N GLY A 283 -18.28 41.02 3.99
CA GLY A 283 -18.44 41.49 2.60
C GLY A 283 -19.44 40.58 1.89
N GLY A 284 -20.48 41.17 1.28
CA GLY A 284 -21.68 40.47 0.84
C GLY A 284 -21.63 39.87 -0.56
N THR A 285 -22.56 38.95 -0.80
CA THR A 285 -23.09 38.50 -2.09
C THR A 285 -24.57 38.19 -1.82
N GLY A 286 -25.55 38.68 -2.58
CA GLY A 286 -25.73 38.46 -4.01
C GLY A 286 -26.96 37.55 -4.13
N TRP A 287 -28.16 38.13 -4.13
CA TRP A 287 -29.44 37.42 -4.18
C TRP A 287 -29.62 36.71 -5.53
N TYR A 288 -29.69 35.38 -5.52
CA TYR A 288 -30.28 34.56 -6.59
C TYR A 288 -31.58 33.93 -6.09
N GLY A 289 -32.65 34.03 -6.89
CA GLY A 289 -34.01 33.55 -6.56
C GLY A 289 -34.16 32.02 -6.46
N PRO A 290 -35.30 31.49 -5.99
CA PRO A 290 -35.41 30.15 -5.41
C PRO A 290 -35.74 29.03 -6.43
N PRO A 291 -35.13 27.83 -6.29
CA PRO A 291 -35.67 26.58 -6.87
C PRO A 291 -35.75 25.38 -5.88
N GLN A 292 -36.57 24.37 -6.22
CA GLN A 292 -37.09 23.30 -5.35
C GLN A 292 -36.53 21.87 -5.60
N HIS A 293 -35.53 21.63 -6.46
CA HIS A 293 -34.94 20.29 -6.71
C HIS A 293 -33.40 20.34 -6.71
N GLY A 294 -32.72 19.36 -6.09
CA GLY A 294 -31.26 19.40 -5.90
C GLY A 294 -30.54 18.07 -6.12
N ALA A 295 -29.45 18.08 -6.88
CA ALA A 295 -28.50 16.98 -6.98
C ALA A 295 -27.21 17.36 -6.26
N VAL A 296 -26.88 16.61 -5.22
CA VAL A 296 -25.71 16.81 -4.36
C VAL A 296 -24.71 15.69 -4.64
N THR A 297 -23.47 16.03 -4.92
CA THR A 297 -22.41 15.04 -5.04
C THR A 297 -21.34 15.24 -3.98
N VAL A 298 -20.75 14.13 -3.52
CA VAL A 298 -19.79 14.11 -2.43
C VAL A 298 -18.51 13.42 -2.90
N SER A 299 -17.41 14.16 -2.97
CA SER A 299 -16.14 13.67 -3.51
C SER A 299 -14.97 14.56 -3.16
N PRO A 300 -13.74 14.02 -3.11
CA PRO A 300 -12.55 14.84 -3.31
C PRO A 300 -12.60 15.56 -4.67
N VAL A 301 -12.04 16.76 -4.70
CA VAL A 301 -11.73 17.49 -5.94
C VAL A 301 -10.23 17.69 -5.96
N MET A 302 -9.63 17.61 -7.13
CA MET A 302 -8.20 17.81 -7.29
C MET A 302 -7.88 18.61 -8.53
N GLU A 303 -6.77 19.32 -8.50
CA GLU A 303 -6.14 19.86 -9.69
C GLU A 303 -5.34 18.76 -10.42
N GLN A 304 -5.32 18.80 -11.73
CA GLN A 304 -4.57 17.89 -12.57
C GLN A 304 -3.71 18.69 -13.53
N ASP A 305 -2.39 18.55 -13.39
CA ASP A 305 -1.42 19.11 -14.32
C ASP A 305 -0.91 17.99 -15.23
N GLU A 306 -1.27 18.03 -16.50
CA GLU A 306 -0.86 17.07 -17.51
C GLU A 306 0.29 17.65 -18.35
N TYR A 307 1.45 16.98 -18.32
CA TYR A 307 2.64 17.31 -19.08
C TYR A 307 2.77 16.35 -20.25
N HIS A 308 2.66 16.88 -21.46
CA HIS A 308 2.93 16.12 -22.68
C HIS A 308 4.43 16.15 -22.97
N VAL A 309 5.06 14.99 -22.90
CA VAL A 309 6.51 14.82 -23.09
C VAL A 309 6.77 13.93 -24.31
N PRO A 310 7.86 14.14 -25.07
CA PRO A 310 8.16 13.32 -26.24
C PRO A 310 8.30 11.82 -25.87
N HIS A 311 9.05 11.54 -24.81
CA HIS A 311 9.25 10.22 -24.20
C HIS A 311 9.12 10.36 -22.69
N PHE A 312 9.00 9.25 -21.95
CA PHE A 312 9.05 9.36 -20.49
C PHE A 312 10.45 9.77 -20.02
N PRO A 313 10.55 10.75 -19.10
CA PRO A 313 11.84 11.15 -18.59
C PRO A 313 12.49 10.00 -17.83
N PHE A 314 13.78 9.77 -18.09
CA PHE A 314 14.61 8.96 -17.20
C PHE A 314 14.82 9.69 -15.87
N GLU A 315 15.12 8.94 -14.80
CA GLU A 315 15.51 9.54 -13.53
C GLU A 315 16.73 10.46 -13.73
N ASP A 316 16.66 11.67 -13.16
CA ASP A 316 17.66 12.75 -13.33
C ASP A 316 17.78 13.33 -14.76
N GLU A 317 16.91 12.93 -15.69
CA GLU A 317 16.83 13.55 -17.01
C GLU A 317 16.07 14.88 -16.94
N LYS A 318 16.68 15.93 -17.50
CA LYS A 318 15.98 17.21 -17.74
C LYS A 318 15.24 17.14 -19.06
N LEU A 319 13.97 16.74 -19.00
CA LEU A 319 13.10 16.71 -20.17
C LEU A 319 12.18 17.93 -20.21
N ARG A 320 12.09 18.57 -21.38
CA ARG A 320 11.16 19.68 -21.62
C ARG A 320 9.82 19.14 -22.10
N ALA A 321 8.75 19.42 -21.36
CA ALA A 321 7.39 19.17 -21.83
C ALA A 321 7.08 20.05 -23.05
N LYS A 322 6.36 19.48 -24.03
CA LYS A 322 5.89 20.18 -25.23
C LYS A 322 4.66 21.02 -24.93
N GLU A 323 3.78 20.50 -24.09
CA GLU A 323 2.55 21.14 -23.67
C GLU A 323 2.30 20.83 -22.19
N ILE A 324 1.71 21.81 -21.50
CA ILE A 324 1.15 21.63 -20.17
C ILE A 324 -0.33 21.98 -20.24
N THR A 325 -1.17 21.09 -19.74
CA THR A 325 -2.61 21.34 -19.61
C THR A 325 -3.01 21.19 -18.15
N ARG A 326 -3.62 22.23 -17.61
CA ARG A 326 -4.19 22.20 -16.26
C ARG A 326 -5.69 21.96 -16.35
N ARG A 327 -6.20 20.99 -15.59
CA ARG A 327 -7.61 20.60 -15.56
C ARG A 327 -8.06 20.31 -14.14
N ARG A 328 -9.37 20.34 -13.92
CA ARG A 328 -9.99 19.83 -12.70
C ARG A 328 -10.21 18.32 -12.84
N GLY A 329 -9.79 17.56 -11.83
CA GLY A 329 -10.12 16.15 -11.65
C GLY A 329 -11.18 15.89 -10.58
N GLY A 330 -11.38 14.61 -10.24
CA GLY A 330 -12.36 14.15 -9.25
C GLY A 330 -13.63 13.59 -9.91
N ASN A 331 -14.01 12.36 -9.55
CA ASN A 331 -15.05 11.59 -10.23
C ASN A 331 -16.40 12.32 -10.21
N THR A 332 -16.84 12.79 -9.03
CA THR A 332 -18.15 13.46 -8.97
C THR A 332 -18.12 14.87 -9.52
N ALA A 333 -16.98 15.56 -9.45
CA ALA A 333 -16.83 16.86 -10.07
C ALA A 333 -16.89 16.77 -11.60
N ASN A 334 -16.30 15.72 -12.19
CA ASN A 334 -16.48 15.39 -13.61
C ASN A 334 -17.94 15.07 -13.93
N SER A 335 -18.58 14.26 -13.07
CA SER A 335 -19.99 13.92 -13.24
C SER A 335 -20.89 15.17 -13.22
N LEU A 336 -20.59 16.15 -12.35
CA LEU A 336 -21.32 17.42 -12.27
C LEU A 336 -21.12 18.30 -13.49
N GLU A 337 -19.91 18.37 -14.05
CA GLU A 337 -19.65 19.12 -15.29
C GLU A 337 -20.50 18.58 -16.45
N VAL A 338 -20.53 17.26 -16.61
CA VAL A 338 -21.34 16.60 -17.65
C VAL A 338 -22.84 16.79 -17.36
N LEU A 339 -23.27 16.59 -16.12
CA LEU A 339 -24.66 16.75 -15.72
C LEU A 339 -25.17 18.18 -15.93
N SER A 340 -24.35 19.19 -15.64
CA SER A 340 -24.66 20.60 -15.89
C SER A 340 -24.94 20.85 -17.39
N GLN A 341 -24.09 20.32 -18.27
CA GLN A 341 -24.29 20.44 -19.72
C GLN A 341 -25.54 19.69 -20.22
N LEU A 342 -25.86 18.53 -19.65
CA LEU A 342 -27.09 17.80 -20.01
C LEU A 342 -28.34 18.59 -19.62
N LEU A 343 -28.34 19.17 -18.41
CA LEU A 343 -29.45 19.98 -17.90
C LEU A 343 -29.65 21.27 -18.71
N GLU A 344 -28.58 21.88 -19.21
CA GLU A 344 -28.66 23.07 -20.07
C GLU A 344 -29.25 22.77 -21.45
N HIS A 345 -28.97 21.59 -22.01
CA HIS A 345 -29.32 21.24 -23.39
C HIS A 345 -30.55 20.34 -23.55
N ASP A 346 -31.18 19.90 -22.45
CA ASP A 346 -32.41 19.11 -22.51
C ASP A 346 -33.56 19.92 -23.12
N LYS A 347 -33.99 19.51 -24.32
CA LYS A 347 -35.04 20.19 -25.09
C LYS A 347 -36.46 19.82 -24.64
N SER A 348 -36.63 18.76 -23.84
CA SER A 348 -37.96 18.26 -23.45
C SER A 348 -37.92 17.56 -22.09
N PRO A 349 -37.62 18.29 -21.01
CA PRO A 349 -37.64 17.73 -19.66
C PRO A 349 -39.05 17.24 -19.32
N ALA A 350 -39.16 16.01 -18.79
CA ALA A 350 -40.44 15.46 -18.35
C ALA A 350 -41.05 16.26 -17.17
N LYS A 351 -40.19 16.93 -16.38
CA LYS A 351 -40.55 17.88 -15.31
C LYS A 351 -40.06 19.30 -15.69
N PRO A 352 -40.77 20.05 -16.56
CA PRO A 352 -40.28 21.31 -17.14
C PRO A 352 -40.27 22.53 -16.20
N THR A 353 -40.75 22.40 -14.95
CA THR A 353 -41.03 23.55 -14.09
C THR A 353 -40.01 23.83 -12.98
N VAL A 354 -39.03 22.93 -12.71
CA VAL A 354 -38.08 23.15 -11.61
C VAL A 354 -36.61 22.99 -12.04
N PRO A 355 -35.80 24.08 -11.99
CA PRO A 355 -34.35 24.02 -12.16
C PRO A 355 -33.71 23.08 -11.14
N THR A 356 -32.70 22.31 -11.55
CA THR A 356 -31.95 21.44 -10.63
C THR A 356 -30.70 22.15 -10.17
N ASN A 357 -30.58 22.35 -8.86
CA ASN A 357 -29.37 22.89 -8.29
C ASN A 357 -28.34 21.79 -8.13
N LEU A 358 -27.14 22.05 -8.64
CA LEU A 358 -26.01 21.15 -8.50
C LEU A 358 -25.16 21.60 -7.31
N HIS A 359 -24.85 20.68 -6.41
CA HIS A 359 -23.99 20.95 -5.26
C HIS A 359 -22.81 19.99 -5.23
N LEU A 360 -21.65 20.53 -4.86
CA LEU A 360 -20.45 19.74 -4.62
C LEU A 360 -20.05 19.88 -3.15
N ILE A 361 -20.03 18.75 -2.45
CA ILE A 361 -19.47 18.63 -1.10
C ILE A 361 -18.10 18.00 -1.25
N ALA A 362 -17.07 18.83 -1.16
CA ALA A 362 -15.68 18.42 -1.21
C ALA A 362 -14.90 19.02 -0.03
N VAL A 363 -13.76 18.43 0.30
CA VAL A 363 -12.76 19.10 1.12
C VAL A 363 -11.89 19.94 0.21
N LEU A 364 -11.89 21.24 0.45
CA LEU A 364 -11.15 22.24 -0.31
C LEU A 364 -10.14 22.96 0.59
N PRO A 365 -9.09 23.58 0.01
CA PRO A 365 -8.20 24.48 0.74
C PRO A 365 -8.96 25.72 1.23
N ASN A 366 -8.27 26.78 1.61
CA ASN A 366 -8.86 28.05 2.00
C ASN A 366 -9.83 28.52 0.90
N GLU A 367 -10.99 29.04 1.31
CA GLU A 367 -12.05 29.49 0.40
C GLU A 367 -11.59 30.57 -0.58
N HIS A 368 -10.59 31.36 -0.18
CA HIS A 368 -10.02 32.44 -0.98
C HIS A 368 -8.68 32.07 -1.64
N SER A 369 -8.24 30.81 -1.54
CA SER A 369 -7.03 30.34 -2.21
C SER A 369 -7.19 30.32 -3.73
N ALA A 370 -6.06 30.44 -4.44
CA ALA A 370 -6.05 30.36 -5.90
C ALA A 370 -6.57 29.00 -6.40
N ALA A 371 -6.28 27.91 -5.67
CA ALA A 371 -6.72 26.57 -6.03
C ALA A 371 -8.25 26.40 -5.90
N THR A 372 -8.85 26.94 -4.82
CA THR A 372 -10.31 26.97 -4.69
C THR A 372 -10.94 27.82 -5.80
N GLN A 373 -10.35 28.97 -6.14
CA GLN A 373 -10.87 29.81 -7.22
C GLN A 373 -10.83 29.10 -8.58
N PHE A 374 -9.73 28.39 -8.88
CA PHE A 374 -9.64 27.56 -10.08
C PHE A 374 -10.76 26.51 -10.15
N ILE A 375 -11.08 25.88 -9.02
CA ILE A 375 -12.18 24.90 -8.93
C ILE A 375 -13.54 25.58 -9.17
N TYR A 376 -13.80 26.76 -8.58
CA TYR A 376 -15.03 27.53 -8.85
C TYR A 376 -15.19 27.87 -10.33
N ASP A 377 -14.13 28.39 -10.95
CA ASP A 377 -14.15 28.81 -12.35
C ASP A 377 -14.35 27.61 -13.30
N SER A 378 -13.91 26.42 -12.90
CA SER A 378 -14.03 25.19 -13.69
C SER A 378 -15.43 24.53 -13.65
N LEU A 379 -16.31 24.91 -12.72
CA LEU A 379 -17.64 24.35 -12.55
C LEU A 379 -18.72 25.44 -12.43
N PRO A 380 -18.91 26.26 -13.49
CA PRO A 380 -19.95 27.28 -13.49
C PRO A 380 -21.34 26.63 -13.32
N GLY A 381 -22.14 27.18 -12.42
CA GLY A 381 -23.50 26.68 -12.13
C GLY A 381 -23.57 25.59 -11.05
N VAL A 382 -22.44 25.17 -10.47
CA VAL A 382 -22.41 24.29 -9.30
C VAL A 382 -22.21 25.11 -8.02
N ASN A 383 -23.08 24.93 -7.03
CA ASN A 383 -22.88 25.51 -5.70
C ASN A 383 -21.82 24.71 -4.93
N ILE A 384 -20.64 25.31 -4.83
CA ILE A 384 -19.49 24.77 -4.09
C ILE A 384 -19.31 25.52 -2.76
N SER A 385 -19.49 26.85 -2.72
CA SER A 385 -19.21 27.70 -1.56
C SER A 385 -20.02 27.34 -0.32
N ASP A 386 -21.33 27.14 -0.48
CA ASP A 386 -22.18 26.85 0.68
C ASP A 386 -22.03 25.41 1.15
N ALA A 387 -21.76 24.51 0.19
CA ALA A 387 -21.80 23.06 0.37
C ALA A 387 -20.46 22.45 0.84
N SER A 388 -19.33 22.94 0.34
CA SER A 388 -18.01 22.34 0.59
C SER A 388 -17.44 22.66 1.99
N LEU A 389 -16.40 21.92 2.36
CA LEU A 389 -15.67 22.02 3.62
C LEU A 389 -14.29 22.63 3.36
N PHE A 390 -14.04 23.84 3.87
CA PHE A 390 -12.79 24.55 3.64
C PHE A 390 -11.80 24.33 4.79
N ARG A 391 -10.54 24.09 4.44
CA ARG A 391 -9.41 23.99 5.38
C ARG A 391 -8.66 25.32 5.37
N ALA A 392 -9.00 26.20 6.31
CA ALA A 392 -8.53 27.59 6.33
C ALA A 392 -6.99 27.74 6.32
N ASP A 393 -6.27 26.77 6.89
CA ASP A 393 -4.80 26.79 7.01
C ASP A 393 -4.07 26.18 5.80
N CYS A 394 -4.78 25.84 4.72
CA CYS A 394 -4.22 25.20 3.53
C CYS A 394 -4.48 26.07 2.29
N GLU A 395 -3.48 26.32 1.46
CA GLU A 395 -3.65 27.07 0.20
C GLU A 395 -3.71 26.17 -1.05
N GLU A 396 -3.14 24.98 -0.95
CA GLU A 396 -3.02 24.03 -2.08
C GLU A 396 -4.16 23.00 -2.02
N ALA A 397 -4.77 22.72 -3.17
CA ALA A 397 -5.72 21.62 -3.30
C ALA A 397 -5.00 20.26 -3.32
N ALA A 398 -5.77 19.17 -3.30
CA ALA A 398 -5.22 17.89 -3.75
C ALA A 398 -4.81 18.06 -5.23
N SER A 399 -3.66 17.52 -5.62
CA SER A 399 -3.13 17.69 -6.97
C SER A 399 -2.62 16.37 -7.52
N SER A 400 -2.75 16.18 -8.84
CA SER A 400 -2.13 15.08 -9.56
C SER A 400 -1.31 15.61 -10.72
N TYR A 401 -0.06 15.19 -10.80
CA TYR A 401 0.83 15.46 -11.91
C TYR A 401 0.82 14.26 -12.84
N ILE A 402 0.33 14.46 -14.05
CA ILE A 402 0.21 13.44 -15.09
C ILE A 402 1.31 13.68 -16.10
N ILE A 403 2.20 12.72 -16.29
CA ILE A 403 3.20 12.75 -17.37
C ILE A 403 2.68 11.84 -18.46
N GLN A 404 2.40 12.38 -19.65
CA GLN A 404 1.93 11.64 -20.81
C GLN A 404 3.01 11.59 -21.89
N SER A 405 3.43 10.38 -22.28
CA SER A 405 4.40 10.19 -23.35
C SER A 405 3.72 10.22 -24.72
N GLU A 406 4.21 11.04 -25.65
CA GLU A 406 3.71 11.05 -27.03
C GLU A 406 4.14 9.83 -27.84
N GLU A 407 5.30 9.23 -27.52
CA GLU A 407 5.85 8.05 -28.21
C GLU A 407 4.87 6.88 -28.20
N ASN A 408 4.23 6.61 -27.06
CA ASN A 408 3.37 5.44 -26.87
C ASN A 408 2.01 5.76 -26.24
N ARG A 409 1.69 7.05 -26.02
CA ARG A 409 0.43 7.55 -25.41
C ARG A 409 0.16 7.00 -24.01
N SER A 410 1.18 6.48 -23.34
CA SER A 410 1.07 6.02 -21.96
C SER A 410 1.20 7.19 -20.97
N ARG A 411 0.68 7.00 -19.75
CA ARG A 411 0.64 8.03 -18.71
C ARG A 411 1.12 7.52 -17.36
N THR A 412 1.81 8.38 -16.62
CA THR A 412 2.19 8.17 -15.22
C THR A 412 1.56 9.26 -14.37
N ILE A 413 0.90 8.89 -13.27
CA ILE A 413 0.17 9.83 -12.41
C ILE A 413 0.85 9.85 -11.04
N VAL A 414 1.26 11.03 -10.59
CA VAL A 414 1.80 11.27 -9.24
C VAL A 414 0.84 12.19 -8.50
N SER A 415 0.13 11.64 -7.51
CA SER A 415 -0.87 12.39 -6.75
C SER A 415 -0.35 12.76 -5.37
N ILE A 416 -0.70 13.95 -4.91
CA ILE A 416 -0.47 14.44 -3.56
C ILE A 416 -1.78 15.01 -2.99
N ASN A 417 -2.08 14.65 -1.75
CA ASN A 417 -3.16 15.27 -0.99
C ASN A 417 -2.66 15.57 0.42
N LYS A 418 -2.59 16.86 0.77
CA LYS A 418 -2.24 17.32 2.12
C LYS A 418 -3.46 17.75 2.93
N LEU A 419 -4.64 17.83 2.30
CA LEU A 419 -5.86 18.21 2.98
C LEU A 419 -6.31 17.07 3.90
N ALA A 420 -6.65 17.42 5.14
CA ALA A 420 -7.25 16.47 6.07
C ALA A 420 -8.60 15.99 5.51
N GLU A 421 -8.75 14.68 5.41
CA GLU A 421 -9.97 14.02 4.88
C GLU A 421 -11.24 14.48 5.64
N MET A 422 -12.39 14.37 4.98
CA MET A 422 -13.69 14.77 5.54
C MET A 422 -14.07 13.90 6.74
N GLN A 423 -14.57 14.49 7.83
CA GLN A 423 -15.18 13.72 8.91
C GLN A 423 -16.70 13.60 8.75
N ALA A 424 -17.29 12.49 9.22
CA ALA A 424 -18.74 12.27 9.12
C ALA A 424 -19.57 13.32 9.88
N SER A 425 -19.05 13.85 11.00
CA SER A 425 -19.69 14.93 11.77
C SER A 425 -19.73 16.25 10.99
N GLU A 426 -18.68 16.55 10.22
CA GLU A 426 -18.62 17.74 9.37
C GLU A 426 -19.66 17.65 8.25
N PHE A 427 -19.75 16.49 7.60
CA PHE A 427 -20.78 16.22 6.60
C PHE A 427 -22.19 16.39 7.18
N SER A 428 -22.48 15.74 8.31
CA SER A 428 -23.79 15.75 8.95
C SER A 428 -24.22 17.18 9.31
N ARG A 429 -23.32 17.96 9.94
CA ARG A 429 -23.55 19.36 10.28
C ARG A 429 -23.79 20.22 9.04
N LYS A 430 -23.04 19.97 7.97
CA LYS A 430 -23.17 20.71 6.72
C LYS A 430 -24.51 20.44 6.05
N VAL A 431 -24.91 19.18 5.93
CA VAL A 431 -26.23 18.80 5.39
C VAL A 431 -27.37 19.36 6.23
N GLN A 432 -27.28 19.29 7.56
CA GLN A 432 -28.26 19.92 8.45
C GLN A 432 -28.36 21.43 8.22
N LYS A 433 -27.23 22.12 8.10
CA LYS A 433 -27.19 23.55 7.82
C LYS A 433 -27.84 23.87 6.46
N LEU A 434 -27.52 23.12 5.41
CA LEU A 434 -28.12 23.29 4.08
C LEU A 434 -29.64 23.07 4.13
N ALA A 435 -30.10 22.06 4.86
CA ALA A 435 -31.53 21.80 5.04
C ALA A 435 -32.24 22.88 5.89
N MET A 436 -31.54 23.49 6.86
CA MET A 436 -32.09 24.53 7.75
C MET A 436 -32.11 25.93 7.15
N MET A 437 -31.13 26.28 6.31
CA MET A 437 -31.06 27.60 5.66
C MET A 437 -32.19 27.82 4.65
N ASP A 438 -33.01 26.80 4.42
CA ASP A 438 -33.95 26.72 3.31
C ASP A 438 -35.38 26.36 3.71
N SER A 439 -35.84 26.86 4.86
CA SER A 439 -37.22 26.63 5.34
C SER A 439 -38.34 27.12 4.40
N GLU A 440 -38.03 27.92 3.37
CA GLU A 440 -38.95 28.30 2.28
C GLU A 440 -38.74 27.51 0.97
N ARG A 441 -37.64 26.76 0.81
CA ARG A 441 -37.38 25.91 -0.37
C ARG A 441 -37.81 24.49 -0.03
N ASP A 442 -38.81 23.97 -0.74
CA ASP A 442 -39.24 22.59 -0.60
C ASP A 442 -38.12 21.62 -1.01
N TRP A 443 -37.30 21.15 -0.06
CA TRP A 443 -36.35 20.03 -0.19
C TRP A 443 -37.10 18.69 -0.37
N HIS A 444 -37.95 18.62 -1.39
CA HIS A 444 -38.84 17.49 -1.63
C HIS A 444 -38.16 16.36 -2.41
N GLU A 445 -37.34 16.70 -3.42
CA GLU A 445 -36.58 15.73 -4.22
C GLU A 445 -35.09 16.08 -4.21
N VAL A 446 -34.32 15.37 -3.37
CA VAL A 446 -32.86 15.51 -3.28
C VAL A 446 -32.16 14.19 -3.50
N TRP A 447 -31.11 14.23 -4.31
CA TRP A 447 -30.28 13.08 -4.63
C TRP A 447 -28.84 13.30 -4.17
N PHE A 448 -28.31 12.40 -3.35
CA PHE A 448 -26.91 12.36 -2.95
C PHE A 448 -26.14 11.28 -3.72
N HIS A 449 -25.10 11.67 -4.44
CA HIS A 449 -24.18 10.72 -5.08
C HIS A 449 -22.83 10.72 -4.37
N PHE A 450 -22.35 9.55 -3.96
CA PHE A 450 -21.06 9.37 -3.28
C PHE A 450 -20.04 8.65 -4.15
N GLU A 451 -18.85 9.23 -4.30
CA GLU A 451 -17.65 8.47 -4.64
C GLU A 451 -17.31 7.58 -3.44
N GLY A 452 -17.26 6.26 -3.62
CA GLY A 452 -16.93 5.31 -2.57
C GLY A 452 -15.46 5.33 -2.17
N ARG A 453 -14.99 6.43 -1.55
CA ARG A 453 -13.56 6.70 -1.25
C ARG A 453 -13.08 6.11 0.08
N ILE A 454 -13.68 6.53 1.19
CA ILE A 454 -13.33 6.06 2.54
C ILE A 454 -14.56 5.35 3.10
N PRO A 455 -14.58 4.00 3.09
CA PRO A 455 -15.77 3.22 3.41
C PRO A 455 -16.44 3.62 4.72
N GLU A 456 -15.66 3.80 5.80
CA GLU A 456 -16.17 4.09 7.14
C GLU A 456 -16.89 5.45 7.20
N ILE A 457 -16.35 6.43 6.49
CA ILE A 457 -16.91 7.79 6.43
C ILE A 457 -18.12 7.81 5.52
N THR A 458 -18.02 7.24 4.31
CA THR A 458 -19.14 7.13 3.38
C THR A 458 -20.31 6.38 4.03
N ARG A 459 -20.03 5.28 4.75
CA ARG A 459 -21.05 4.52 5.49
C ARG A 459 -21.74 5.39 6.52
N SER A 460 -20.97 6.10 7.35
CA SER A 460 -21.51 7.01 8.38
C SER A 460 -22.40 8.10 7.76
N CYS A 461 -21.98 8.68 6.63
CA CYS A 461 -22.77 9.68 5.91
C CYS A 461 -24.07 9.11 5.35
N VAL A 462 -24.03 7.92 4.74
CA VAL A 462 -25.20 7.25 4.16
C VAL A 462 -26.18 6.81 5.26
N GLU A 463 -25.69 6.25 6.37
CA GLU A 463 -26.52 5.88 7.53
C GLU A 463 -27.21 7.11 8.13
N PHE A 464 -26.48 8.23 8.27
CA PHE A 464 -27.05 9.51 8.69
C PHE A 464 -28.17 9.98 7.76
N LEU A 465 -27.94 9.99 6.44
CA LEU A 465 -28.97 10.38 5.47
C LEU A 465 -30.19 9.45 5.53
N ARG A 466 -29.99 8.15 5.70
CA ARG A 466 -31.10 7.20 5.79
C ARG A 466 -31.93 7.34 7.05
N LYS A 467 -31.29 7.72 8.15
CA LYS A 467 -31.94 7.93 9.43
C LYS A 467 -32.71 9.26 9.46
N ASP A 468 -32.04 10.35 9.09
CA ASP A 468 -32.54 11.71 9.32
C ASP A 468 -33.27 12.28 8.08
N PHE A 469 -32.97 11.76 6.88
CA PHE A 469 -33.55 12.19 5.61
C PHE A 469 -33.99 11.00 4.72
N PRO A 470 -34.91 10.14 5.20
CA PRO A 470 -35.25 8.88 4.53
C PRO A 470 -35.83 9.03 3.12
N ARG A 471 -36.31 10.23 2.75
CA ARG A 471 -36.85 10.54 1.42
C ARG A 471 -35.77 10.80 0.37
N PHE A 472 -34.55 11.13 0.78
CA PHE A 472 -33.49 11.46 -0.18
C PHE A 472 -33.02 10.23 -0.93
N LYS A 473 -32.78 10.41 -2.23
CA LYS A 473 -32.18 9.37 -3.07
C LYS A 473 -30.68 9.31 -2.82
N ILE A 474 -30.14 8.11 -2.76
CA ILE A 474 -28.71 7.89 -2.53
C ILE A 474 -28.17 7.00 -3.64
N SER A 475 -27.11 7.45 -4.31
CA SER A 475 -26.32 6.61 -5.20
C SER A 475 -24.87 6.52 -4.77
N VAL A 476 -24.25 5.36 -5.02
CA VAL A 476 -22.88 5.08 -4.58
C VAL A 476 -22.08 4.46 -5.71
N GLU A 477 -20.85 4.95 -5.92
CA GLU A 477 -19.88 4.38 -6.84
C GLU A 477 -18.93 3.41 -6.10
N CYS A 478 -18.83 2.18 -6.61
CA CYS A 478 -17.90 1.14 -6.18
C CYS A 478 -16.84 0.91 -7.28
N GLU A 479 -15.79 1.73 -7.27
CA GLU A 479 -14.73 1.70 -8.29
C GLU A 479 -13.57 0.76 -7.91
N LYS A 480 -13.05 0.88 -6.67
CA LYS A 480 -11.80 0.26 -6.22
C LYS A 480 -12.01 -0.90 -5.23
N PRO A 481 -11.80 -2.16 -5.64
CA PRO A 481 -12.17 -3.34 -4.87
C PRO A 481 -11.43 -3.51 -3.54
N GLU A 482 -10.26 -2.88 -3.37
CA GLU A 482 -9.53 -2.85 -2.09
C GLU A 482 -10.30 -2.11 -0.97
N ARG A 483 -11.35 -1.36 -1.29
CA ARG A 483 -12.19 -0.63 -0.34
C ARG A 483 -13.29 -1.54 0.23
N THR A 484 -12.89 -2.54 1.00
CA THR A 484 -13.75 -3.68 1.43
C THR A 484 -15.06 -3.28 2.13
N GLY A 485 -15.09 -2.16 2.85
CA GLY A 485 -16.29 -1.69 3.56
C GLY A 485 -17.43 -1.19 2.65
N MET A 486 -17.18 -0.97 1.35
CA MET A 486 -18.22 -0.49 0.43
C MET A 486 -19.36 -1.49 0.23
N THR A 487 -19.11 -2.80 0.36
CA THR A 487 -20.10 -3.86 0.19
C THR A 487 -21.28 -3.70 1.14
N GLU A 488 -21.06 -3.20 2.35
CA GLU A 488 -22.11 -2.95 3.33
C GLU A 488 -22.93 -1.69 3.02
N ILE A 489 -22.33 -0.72 2.32
CA ILE A 489 -22.96 0.56 1.96
C ILE A 489 -23.99 0.36 0.85
N VAL A 490 -23.75 -0.61 -0.04
CA VAL A 490 -24.66 -1.01 -1.13
C VAL A 490 -26.08 -1.28 -0.60
N ASN A 491 -26.20 -1.87 0.60
CA ASN A 491 -27.48 -2.20 1.24
C ASN A 491 -28.34 -0.96 1.56
N TYR A 492 -27.74 0.23 1.57
CA TYR A 492 -28.42 1.48 1.87
C TYR A 492 -28.69 2.33 0.63
N ALA A 493 -28.07 2.06 -0.52
CA ALA A 493 -28.21 2.89 -1.71
C ALA A 493 -29.50 2.58 -2.50
N ASP A 494 -30.07 3.61 -3.15
CA ASP A 494 -31.11 3.42 -4.17
C ASP A 494 -30.51 3.04 -5.53
N VAL A 495 -29.27 3.48 -5.82
CA VAL A 495 -28.57 3.17 -7.06
C VAL A 495 -27.10 2.88 -6.79
N VAL A 496 -26.56 1.83 -7.38
CA VAL A 496 -25.16 1.41 -7.18
C VAL A 496 -24.47 1.27 -8.52
N PHE A 497 -23.33 1.92 -8.67
CA PHE A 497 -22.51 1.86 -9.87
C PHE A 497 -21.25 1.07 -9.57
N TYR A 498 -21.02 0.00 -10.34
CA TYR A 498 -19.83 -0.85 -10.23
C TYR A 498 -18.93 -0.68 -11.45
N SER A 499 -17.62 -0.65 -11.21
CA SER A 499 -16.62 -0.72 -12.27
C SER A 499 -16.36 -2.18 -12.69
N LYS A 500 -15.86 -2.36 -13.92
CA LYS A 500 -15.32 -3.65 -14.38
C LYS A 500 -14.28 -4.22 -13.41
N LEU A 501 -13.36 -3.37 -12.93
CA LEU A 501 -12.29 -3.79 -12.02
C LEU A 501 -12.86 -4.34 -10.70
N TRP A 502 -13.91 -3.72 -10.18
CA TRP A 502 -14.60 -4.18 -8.98
C TRP A 502 -15.14 -5.60 -9.18
N ALA A 503 -15.84 -5.85 -10.29
CA ALA A 503 -16.42 -7.15 -10.60
C ALA A 503 -15.36 -8.24 -10.84
N GLU A 504 -14.32 -7.93 -11.62
CA GLU A 504 -13.22 -8.88 -11.91
C GLU A 504 -12.49 -9.32 -10.64
N LYS A 505 -12.23 -8.38 -9.71
CA LYS A 505 -11.58 -8.71 -8.43
C LYS A 505 -12.47 -9.50 -7.48
N ASN A 506 -13.77 -9.43 -7.65
CA ASN A 506 -14.72 -10.30 -6.97
C ASN A 506 -14.94 -11.65 -7.69
N GLY A 507 -14.17 -11.94 -8.75
CA GLY A 507 -14.12 -13.25 -9.41
C GLY A 507 -15.07 -13.42 -10.60
N TYR A 508 -15.61 -12.34 -11.15
CA TYR A 508 -16.59 -12.40 -12.24
C TYR A 508 -15.97 -11.99 -13.59
N GLY A 509 -16.31 -12.74 -14.64
CA GLY A 509 -15.83 -12.51 -16.00
C GLY A 509 -16.71 -11.58 -16.85
N ASP A 510 -17.92 -11.27 -16.38
CA ASP A 510 -18.88 -10.43 -17.07
C ASP A 510 -19.78 -9.65 -16.09
N ALA A 511 -20.34 -8.54 -16.57
CA ALA A 511 -21.17 -7.64 -15.78
C ALA A 511 -22.47 -8.28 -15.29
N ARG A 512 -23.09 -9.17 -16.10
CA ARG A 512 -24.39 -9.74 -15.80
C ARG A 512 -24.31 -10.73 -14.65
N SER A 513 -23.41 -11.70 -14.74
CA SER A 513 -23.16 -12.69 -13.68
C SER A 513 -22.80 -12.02 -12.35
N PHE A 514 -22.05 -10.91 -12.41
CA PHE A 514 -21.73 -10.13 -11.22
C PHE A 514 -22.98 -9.49 -10.59
N LEU A 515 -23.82 -8.81 -11.38
CA LEU A 515 -25.03 -8.19 -10.87
C LEU A 515 -26.04 -9.21 -10.31
N GLU A 516 -26.15 -10.38 -10.96
CA GLU A 516 -26.97 -11.49 -10.45
C GLU A 516 -26.53 -11.92 -9.05
N ALA A 517 -25.23 -11.93 -8.77
CA ALA A 517 -24.70 -12.25 -7.45
C ALA A 517 -24.87 -11.14 -6.40
N GLN A 518 -24.94 -9.86 -6.82
CA GLN A 518 -25.16 -8.72 -5.92
C GLN A 518 -26.64 -8.44 -5.64
N ARG A 519 -27.54 -9.07 -6.39
CA ARG A 519 -29.00 -8.91 -6.33
C ARG A 519 -29.55 -8.98 -4.91
N ASP A 520 -29.20 -10.03 -4.17
CA ASP A 520 -29.82 -10.30 -2.86
C ASP A 520 -29.30 -9.35 -1.76
N SER A 521 -28.06 -8.87 -1.90
CA SER A 521 -27.51 -7.83 -1.01
C SER A 521 -28.12 -6.46 -1.24
N ALA A 522 -28.59 -6.16 -2.46
CA ALA A 522 -29.12 -4.84 -2.77
C ALA A 522 -30.45 -4.56 -2.05
N ARG A 523 -30.69 -3.28 -1.77
CA ARG A 523 -31.97 -2.81 -1.21
C ARG A 523 -33.12 -3.09 -2.18
N ASP A 524 -34.31 -3.37 -1.64
CA ASP A 524 -35.53 -3.50 -2.45
C ASP A 524 -35.82 -2.20 -3.21
N GLY A 525 -36.09 -2.32 -4.51
CA GLY A 525 -36.27 -1.18 -5.42
C GLY A 525 -34.96 -0.63 -5.99
N ALA A 526 -33.79 -1.10 -5.55
CA ALA A 526 -32.51 -0.52 -5.97
C ALA A 526 -32.15 -0.86 -7.41
N ILE A 527 -31.43 0.06 -8.06
CA ILE A 527 -30.87 -0.13 -9.40
C ILE A 527 -29.38 -0.41 -9.27
N LEU A 528 -28.92 -1.54 -9.79
CA LEU A 528 -27.50 -1.87 -9.87
C LEU A 528 -27.04 -1.73 -11.31
N CYS A 529 -25.94 -1.02 -11.53
CA CYS A 529 -25.33 -0.81 -12.84
C CYS A 529 -23.88 -1.28 -12.80
N CYS A 530 -23.44 -2.03 -13.80
CA CYS A 530 -22.05 -2.43 -13.95
C CYS A 530 -21.56 -2.07 -15.36
N THR A 531 -20.50 -1.27 -15.43
CA THR A 531 -19.87 -0.87 -16.70
C THR A 531 -18.74 -1.84 -17.06
N TRP A 532 -18.63 -2.21 -18.33
CA TRP A 532 -17.66 -3.19 -18.82
C TRP A 532 -16.71 -2.65 -19.91
N GLY A 533 -16.52 -1.33 -19.95
CA GLY A 533 -15.65 -0.68 -20.94
C GLY A 533 -16.11 -0.97 -22.38
N SER A 534 -15.26 -1.58 -23.20
CA SER A 534 -15.62 -1.99 -24.57
C SER A 534 -16.68 -3.10 -24.64
N GLY A 535 -17.01 -3.73 -23.50
CA GLY A 535 -18.15 -4.66 -23.38
C GLY A 535 -19.50 -3.98 -23.16
N GLY A 536 -19.55 -2.65 -23.03
CA GLY A 536 -20.78 -1.90 -22.79
C GLY A 536 -21.15 -1.83 -21.31
N ALA A 537 -22.43 -2.02 -20.97
CA ALA A 537 -22.92 -1.96 -19.59
C ALA A 537 -24.16 -2.83 -19.39
N VAL A 538 -24.39 -3.25 -18.14
CA VAL A 538 -25.59 -3.97 -17.72
C VAL A 538 -26.19 -3.23 -16.53
N ALA A 539 -27.52 -3.17 -16.47
CA ALA A 539 -28.25 -2.67 -15.32
C ALA A 539 -29.40 -3.61 -14.94
N MET A 540 -29.71 -3.66 -13.65
CA MET A 540 -30.87 -4.37 -13.13
C MET A 540 -31.58 -3.54 -12.06
N GLN A 541 -32.90 -3.64 -11.98
CA GLN A 541 -33.70 -3.04 -10.93
C GLN A 541 -34.34 -4.14 -10.08
N LYS A 542 -34.05 -4.13 -8.78
CA LYS A 542 -34.59 -5.10 -7.82
C LYS A 542 -36.03 -4.76 -7.53
N GLY A 543 -36.94 -5.73 -7.62
CA GLY A 543 -38.37 -5.50 -7.36
C GLY A 543 -39.17 -6.80 -7.46
N GLY A 544 -40.49 -6.69 -7.29
CA GLY A 544 -41.40 -7.83 -7.46
C GLY A 544 -41.39 -8.38 -8.89
N GLU A 545 -41.31 -7.50 -9.88
CA GLU A 545 -40.91 -7.81 -11.25
C GLU A 545 -39.56 -7.14 -11.51
N GLU A 546 -38.54 -7.96 -11.77
CA GLU A 546 -37.19 -7.45 -11.99
C GLU A 546 -37.03 -6.95 -13.42
N ALA A 547 -36.55 -5.73 -13.57
CA ALA A 547 -36.19 -5.18 -14.87
C ALA A 547 -34.69 -5.38 -15.10
N TRP A 548 -34.34 -5.92 -16.26
CA TRP A 548 -32.96 -6.06 -16.72
C TRP A 548 -32.77 -5.24 -17.99
N ALA A 549 -31.57 -4.68 -18.13
CA ALA A 549 -31.14 -3.93 -19.29
C ALA A 549 -29.68 -4.24 -19.60
N ASP A 550 -29.36 -4.40 -20.88
CA ASP A 550 -28.01 -4.63 -21.35
C ASP A 550 -27.77 -3.84 -22.64
N VAL A 551 -26.56 -3.30 -22.78
CA VAL A 551 -26.17 -2.55 -23.97
C VAL A 551 -24.72 -2.86 -24.30
N GLU A 552 -24.44 -3.10 -25.59
CA GLU A 552 -23.06 -3.16 -26.08
C GLU A 552 -22.38 -1.79 -26.02
N ALA A 553 -21.05 -1.75 -26.10
CA ALA A 553 -20.35 -0.47 -26.17
C ALA A 553 -20.84 0.34 -27.37
N TRP A 554 -21.16 1.62 -27.13
CA TRP A 554 -21.62 2.52 -28.18
C TRP A 554 -20.54 2.70 -29.26
N LYS A 555 -20.96 2.61 -30.52
CA LYS A 555 -20.10 2.81 -31.69
C LYS A 555 -20.57 4.03 -32.45
N ALA A 556 -19.62 4.84 -32.92
CA ALA A 556 -19.89 5.97 -33.80
C ALA A 556 -20.50 5.48 -35.13
N GLN A 557 -21.26 6.33 -35.80
CA GLN A 557 -21.87 5.97 -37.09
C GLN A 557 -20.79 5.77 -38.18
N GLU A 558 -21.12 4.99 -39.22
CA GLU A 558 -20.23 4.80 -40.37
C GLU A 558 -19.83 6.16 -40.97
N GLY A 559 -18.52 6.45 -40.96
CA GLY A 559 -17.94 7.71 -41.44
C GLY A 559 -17.46 8.68 -40.34
N GLU A 560 -17.79 8.44 -39.08
CA GLU A 560 -17.24 9.21 -37.95
C GLU A 560 -15.90 8.62 -37.46
N THR A 561 -15.02 9.46 -36.92
CA THR A 561 -13.74 9.04 -36.35
C THR A 561 -13.96 8.12 -35.16
N THR A 562 -13.59 6.84 -35.27
CA THR A 562 -13.71 5.83 -34.22
C THR A 562 -12.46 5.72 -33.32
N LYS A 563 -11.48 6.59 -33.52
CA LYS A 563 -10.23 6.57 -32.75
C LYS A 563 -10.51 7.02 -31.32
N VAL A 564 -10.24 6.15 -30.35
CA VAL A 564 -10.21 6.49 -28.92
C VAL A 564 -9.21 7.62 -28.69
N VAL A 565 -9.70 8.74 -28.17
CA VAL A 565 -8.90 9.96 -27.91
C VAL A 565 -8.49 10.01 -26.45
N ASP A 566 -9.46 9.97 -25.54
CA ASP A 566 -9.25 10.09 -24.09
C ASP A 566 -10.33 9.33 -23.31
N THR A 567 -9.93 8.38 -22.47
CA THR A 567 -10.83 7.56 -21.64
C THR A 567 -11.08 8.10 -20.24
N ILE A 568 -10.40 9.17 -19.80
CA ILE A 568 -10.46 9.70 -18.43
C ILE A 568 -11.86 10.20 -18.09
N GLY A 569 -12.50 9.70 -17.03
CA GLY A 569 -13.86 10.12 -16.66
C GLY A 569 -14.98 9.65 -17.60
N ALA A 570 -14.73 8.61 -18.42
CA ALA A 570 -15.81 7.94 -19.15
C ALA A 570 -16.82 7.27 -18.19
N GLY A 571 -16.34 6.73 -17.06
CA GLY A 571 -17.20 6.22 -15.97
C GLY A 571 -18.04 7.33 -15.34
N ASP A 572 -17.41 8.44 -14.95
CA ASP A 572 -18.07 9.65 -14.43
C ASP A 572 -19.17 10.14 -15.38
N THR A 573 -18.88 10.14 -16.68
CA THR A 573 -19.82 10.52 -17.73
C THR A 573 -21.02 9.58 -17.79
N PHE A 574 -20.79 8.27 -17.68
CA PHE A 574 -21.86 7.27 -17.64
C PHE A 574 -22.74 7.49 -16.40
N ILE A 575 -22.14 7.73 -15.23
CA ILE A 575 -22.86 8.01 -13.98
C ILE A 575 -23.70 9.29 -14.14
N ALA A 576 -23.13 10.36 -14.70
CA ALA A 576 -23.86 11.60 -14.97
C ALA A 576 -25.08 11.36 -15.88
N GLY A 577 -24.91 10.57 -16.94
CA GLY A 577 -26.00 10.19 -17.84
C GLY A 577 -27.11 9.40 -17.12
N MET A 578 -26.73 8.45 -16.26
CA MET A 578 -27.70 7.66 -15.49
C MET A 578 -28.43 8.53 -14.47
N LEU A 579 -27.71 9.40 -13.75
CA LEU A 579 -28.32 10.34 -12.81
C LEU A 579 -29.25 11.32 -13.51
N PHE A 580 -28.87 11.84 -14.67
CA PHE A 580 -29.72 12.68 -15.50
C PHE A 580 -31.01 11.95 -15.89
N ALA A 581 -30.89 10.76 -16.47
CA ALA A 581 -32.03 9.98 -16.94
C ALA A 581 -32.94 9.54 -15.77
N LEU A 582 -32.38 9.20 -14.61
CA LEU A 582 -33.14 8.81 -13.42
C LEU A 582 -33.80 9.97 -12.67
N ASN A 583 -33.31 11.21 -12.84
CA ASN A 583 -33.90 12.39 -12.19
C ASN A 583 -34.84 13.18 -13.10
N LYS A 584 -34.60 13.14 -14.42
CA LYS A 584 -35.30 13.99 -15.40
C LYS A 584 -36.18 13.24 -16.37
N HIS A 585 -35.96 11.93 -16.51
CA HIS A 585 -36.69 11.09 -17.46
C HIS A 585 -37.21 9.82 -16.77
N ASP A 586 -38.01 10.00 -15.72
CA ASP A 586 -38.64 8.91 -14.98
C ASP A 586 -39.41 7.97 -15.92
N GLU A 587 -40.02 8.52 -16.98
CA GLU A 587 -40.79 7.84 -18.02
C GLU A 587 -39.95 6.92 -18.92
N TRP A 588 -38.62 7.08 -18.98
CA TRP A 588 -37.78 6.21 -19.80
C TRP A 588 -37.68 4.81 -19.18
N PRO A 589 -37.85 3.73 -19.95
CA PRO A 589 -37.55 2.38 -19.46
C PRO A 589 -36.07 2.25 -19.11
N LEU A 590 -35.74 1.31 -18.20
CA LEU A 590 -34.35 1.09 -17.74
C LEU A 590 -33.37 0.91 -18.92
N GLN A 591 -33.79 0.19 -19.96
CA GLN A 591 -33.02 0.01 -21.19
C GLN A 591 -32.62 1.34 -21.85
N GLN A 592 -33.58 2.26 -22.02
CA GLN A 592 -33.32 3.55 -22.65
C GLN A 592 -32.41 4.43 -21.79
N LYS A 593 -32.58 4.39 -20.45
CA LYS A 593 -31.69 5.10 -19.51
C LYS A 593 -30.24 4.60 -19.64
N LEU A 594 -30.06 3.28 -19.76
CA LEU A 594 -28.76 2.64 -19.94
C LEU A 594 -28.12 2.98 -21.29
N GLU A 595 -28.88 2.89 -22.38
CA GLU A 595 -28.43 3.24 -23.74
C GLU A 595 -28.00 4.70 -23.85
N PHE A 596 -28.76 5.63 -23.28
CA PHE A 596 -28.43 7.05 -23.25
C PHE A 596 -27.09 7.29 -22.56
N SER A 597 -26.91 6.69 -21.39
CA SER A 597 -25.70 6.84 -20.56
C SER A 597 -24.47 6.23 -21.22
N ASN A 598 -24.63 5.06 -21.85
CA ASN A 598 -23.58 4.40 -22.60
C ASN A 598 -23.20 5.16 -23.89
N LYS A 599 -24.18 5.74 -24.60
CA LYS A 599 -23.94 6.63 -25.75
C LYS A 599 -23.15 7.88 -25.35
N LEU A 600 -23.53 8.51 -24.25
CA LEU A 600 -22.84 9.70 -23.73
C LEU A 600 -21.38 9.38 -23.36
N ALA A 601 -21.15 8.29 -22.62
CA ALA A 601 -19.81 7.82 -22.27
C ALA A 601 -18.98 7.43 -23.52
N GLY A 602 -19.58 6.75 -24.49
CA GLY A 602 -18.94 6.42 -25.76
C GLY A 602 -18.49 7.65 -26.54
N ARG A 603 -19.32 8.70 -26.60
CA ARG A 603 -18.95 9.99 -27.21
C ARG A 603 -17.80 10.67 -26.46
N LYS A 604 -17.78 10.58 -25.12
CA LYS A 604 -16.69 11.12 -24.31
C LYS A 604 -15.34 10.53 -24.68
N VAL A 605 -15.30 9.22 -24.95
CA VAL A 605 -14.06 8.51 -25.29
C VAL A 605 -13.44 8.99 -26.62
N LEU A 606 -14.25 9.60 -27.50
CA LEU A 606 -13.84 10.14 -28.80
C LEU A 606 -13.43 11.62 -28.78
N GLN A 607 -13.41 12.25 -27.59
CA GLN A 607 -12.95 13.62 -27.44
C GLN A 607 -12.06 13.77 -26.22
N GLU A 608 -11.34 14.87 -26.16
CA GLU A 608 -10.56 15.24 -24.99
C GLU A 608 -11.39 16.12 -24.05
N GLY A 609 -11.37 15.80 -22.75
CA GLY A 609 -12.18 16.49 -21.74
C GLY A 609 -13.70 16.41 -21.98
N PHE A 610 -14.47 17.28 -21.32
CA PHE A 610 -15.93 17.23 -21.32
C PHE A 610 -16.59 18.38 -22.08
N VAL A 611 -15.82 19.27 -22.69
CA VAL A 611 -16.35 20.48 -23.34
C VAL A 611 -17.40 20.12 -24.41
N LYS A 612 -18.60 20.72 -24.30
CA LYS A 612 -19.75 20.52 -25.20
C LYS A 612 -20.18 19.06 -25.38
N LEU A 613 -19.86 18.19 -24.43
CA LEU A 613 -20.24 16.79 -24.49
C LEU A 613 -21.76 16.61 -24.39
N GLY A 614 -22.42 17.33 -23.48
CA GLY A 614 -23.87 17.26 -23.31
C GLY A 614 -24.64 17.72 -24.56
N ALA A 615 -24.14 18.76 -25.24
CA ALA A 615 -24.72 19.27 -26.49
C ALA A 615 -24.75 18.21 -27.61
N LYS A 616 -23.78 17.28 -27.64
CA LYS A 616 -23.68 16.23 -28.68
C LYS A 616 -24.74 15.14 -28.55
N MET A 617 -25.56 15.17 -27.50
CA MET A 617 -26.66 14.21 -27.34
C MET A 617 -27.90 14.57 -28.15
N TRP A 618 -28.00 15.80 -28.67
CA TRP A 618 -29.24 16.41 -29.17
C TRP A 618 -29.16 17.01 -30.57
#